data_AF-A0A832V6G0-F1
#
_entry.id   AF-A0A832V6G0-F1
#
_cell.length_a   1.000
_cell.length_b   1.000
_cell.length_c   1.000
_cell.angle_alpha   90.00
_cell.angle_beta   90.00
_cell.angle_gamma   90.00
#
_symmetry.space_group_name_H-M   'P 1'
#
loop_
_entity.id
_entity.type
_entity.pdbx_description
1 polymer ?
#
loop_
_entity_poly.entity_id
_entity_poly.type
_entity_poly.pdbx_seq_one_letter_code
_entity_poly.pdbx_strand_id
1 'polypeptide(L)'
;MKPDEKKRLNSVIEMLREIYYPGHHTTAQRVIERHLIREFGYRPREATYFGSKVIESLVEMELISQAPEDTTRNTLWRVNLRQLKQLEN
;
A
#
# COMPACT_ATOMS: atom_id res chain seq x y z
N MET A 1 4.21 8.63 14.41
CA MET A 1 4.34 9.07 13.00
C MET A 1 4.33 10.58 12.93
N LYS A 2 5.21 11.16 12.12
CA LYS A 2 5.11 12.58 11.73
C LYS A 2 3.79 12.80 10.97
N PRO A 3 3.20 14.01 10.99
CA PRO A 3 1.92 14.28 10.32
C PRO A 3 1.87 13.84 8.85
N ASP A 4 2.96 14.01 8.11
CA ASP A 4 3.03 13.63 6.70
C ASP A 4 3.11 12.11 6.46
N GLU A 5 3.69 11.36 7.40
CA GLU A 5 3.74 9.88 7.33
C GLU A 5 2.33 9.30 7.49
N LYS A 6 1.57 9.84 8.44
CA LYS A 6 0.18 9.42 8.69
C LYS A 6 -0.71 9.75 7.49
N LYS A 7 -0.54 10.93 6.88
CA LYS A 7 -1.27 11.31 5.66
C LYS A 7 -1.02 10.36 4.50
N ARG A 8 0.25 10.00 4.24
CA ARG A 8 0.61 9.02 3.20
C ARG A 8 -0.02 7.66 3.45
N LEU A 9 0.11 7.15 4.67
CA LEU A 9 -0.44 5.85 5.05
C LEU A 9 -1.95 5.82 4.86
N ASN A 10 -2.67 6.81 5.39
CA ASN A 10 -4.12 6.90 5.25
C ASN A 10 -4.56 6.96 3.79
N SER A 11 -3.91 7.80 2.98
CA SER A 11 -4.22 7.92 1.55
C SER A 11 -3.99 6.62 0.78
N VAL A 12 -2.95 5.84 1.13
CA VAL A 12 -2.73 4.53 0.53
C VAL A 12 -3.78 3.52 0.99
N ILE A 13 -4.20 3.54 2.26
CA ILE A 13 -5.29 2.69 2.77
C ILE A 13 -6.60 2.98 2.03
N GLU A 14 -6.92 4.26 1.82
CA GLU A 14 -8.10 4.68 1.04
C GLU A 14 -8.02 4.14 -0.40
N MET A 15 -6.88 4.32 -1.08
CA MET A 15 -6.67 3.76 -2.42
C MET A 15 -6.84 2.23 -2.46
N LEU A 16 -6.29 1.50 -1.47
CA LEU A 16 -6.46 0.04 -1.41
C LEU A 16 -7.93 -0.36 -1.26
N ARG A 17 -8.74 0.43 -0.53
CA ARG A 17 -10.18 0.17 -0.38
C ARG A 17 -10.95 0.40 -1.67
N GLU A 18 -10.61 1.45 -2.40
CA GLU A 18 -11.28 1.79 -3.66
C GLU A 18 -10.99 0.79 -4.77
N ILE A 19 -9.75 0.26 -4.81
CA ILE A 19 -9.32 -0.62 -5.91
C ILE A 19 -9.73 -2.08 -5.70
N TYR A 20 -9.71 -2.59 -4.47
CA TYR A 20 -9.80 -4.02 -4.23
C TYR A 20 -11.17 -4.48 -3.71
N TYR A 21 -11.71 -5.50 -4.37
CA TYR A 21 -12.98 -6.15 -4.08
C TYR A 21 -12.76 -7.67 -3.87
N PRO A 22 -13.74 -8.39 -3.29
CA PRO A 22 -13.66 -9.84 -3.15
C PRO A 22 -13.44 -10.50 -4.52
N GLY A 23 -12.28 -11.13 -4.71
CA GLY A 23 -11.87 -11.86 -5.92
C GLY A 23 -10.54 -11.38 -6.51
N HIS A 24 -10.12 -10.14 -6.21
CA HIS A 24 -8.83 -9.58 -6.62
C HIS A 24 -8.18 -8.92 -5.40
N HIS A 25 -7.12 -9.53 -4.86
CA HIS A 25 -6.53 -9.10 -3.57
C HIS A 25 -5.01 -9.10 -3.61
N THR A 26 -4.41 -8.78 -4.75
CA THR A 26 -2.97 -8.61 -4.87
C THR A 26 -2.64 -7.22 -5.39
N THR A 27 -1.72 -6.52 -4.74
CA THR A 27 -1.20 -5.23 -5.18
C THR A 27 0.30 -5.32 -5.40
N ALA A 28 0.81 -4.64 -6.44
CA ALA A 28 2.24 -4.53 -6.64
C ALA A 28 2.77 -3.30 -5.87
N GLN A 29 3.99 -3.38 -5.34
CA GLN A 29 4.66 -2.21 -4.74
C GLN A 29 4.61 -0.97 -5.66
N ARG A 30 4.74 -1.18 -6.97
CA ARG A 30 4.71 -0.09 -7.97
C ARG A 30 3.37 0.66 -8.01
N VAL A 31 2.26 0.03 -7.62
CA VAL A 31 0.95 0.68 -7.51
C VAL A 31 0.98 1.71 -6.37
N ILE A 32 1.53 1.33 -5.22
CA ILE A 32 1.70 2.22 -4.06
C ILE A 32 2.63 3.39 -4.43
N GLU A 33 3.77 3.12 -5.05
CA GLU A 33 4.70 4.17 -5.46
C GLU A 33 4.06 5.15 -6.47
N ARG A 34 3.30 4.64 -7.45
CA ARG A 34 2.59 5.48 -8.42
C ARG A 34 1.51 6.34 -7.77
N HIS A 35 0.80 5.80 -6.78
CA HIS A 35 -0.14 6.56 -5.97
C HIS A 35 0.56 7.73 -5.28
N LEU A 36 1.70 7.48 -4.62
CA LEU A 36 2.46 8.52 -3.94
C LEU A 36 2.99 9.61 -4.89
N ILE A 37 3.42 9.25 -6.10
CA ILE A 37 3.82 10.23 -7.13
C ILE A 37 2.65 11.12 -7.52
N ARG A 38 1.47 10.54 -7.75
CA ARG A 38 0.28 11.25 -8.21
C ARG A 38 -0.31 12.16 -7.13
N GLU A 39 -0.52 11.62 -5.94
CA GLU A 39 -1.23 12.34 -4.87
C GLU A 39 -0.35 13.31 -4.09
N PHE A 40 0.96 13.07 -4.04
CA PHE A 40 1.88 13.88 -3.22
C PHE A 40 2.98 14.58 -4.06
N GLY A 41 2.98 14.41 -5.38
CA GLY A 41 3.95 15.07 -6.27
C GLY A 41 5.39 14.59 -6.12
N TYR A 42 5.61 13.40 -5.52
CA TYR A 42 6.95 12.89 -5.27
C TYR A 42 7.71 12.52 -6.54
N ARG A 43 9.03 12.71 -6.50
CA ARG A 43 9.92 12.16 -7.52
C ARG A 43 10.00 10.63 -7.35
N PRO A 44 10.38 9.88 -8.40
CA PRO A 44 10.46 8.42 -8.34
C PRO A 44 11.28 7.87 -7.15
N ARG A 45 12.41 8.51 -6.81
CA ARG A 45 13.25 8.09 -5.67
C ARG A 45 12.56 8.30 -4.32
N GLU A 46 11.84 9.41 -4.16
CA GLU A 46 11.09 9.72 -2.95
C GLU A 46 9.91 8.76 -2.80
N ALA A 47 9.21 8.47 -3.89
CA ALA A 47 8.12 7.50 -3.90
C ALA A 47 8.58 6.09 -3.54
N THR A 48 9.76 5.65 -3.99
CA THR A 48 10.34 4.38 -3.55
C THR A 48 10.67 4.38 -2.06
N TYR A 49 11.32 5.44 -1.55
CA TYR A 49 11.67 5.53 -0.13
C TYR A 49 10.44 5.60 0.78
N PHE A 50 9.49 6.49 0.50
CA PHE A 50 8.28 6.60 1.29
C PHE A 50 7.33 5.41 1.07
N GLY A 51 7.33 4.83 -0.13
CA GLY A 51 6.58 3.63 -0.46
C GLY A 51 7.01 2.44 0.39
N SER A 52 8.31 2.22 0.59
CA SER A 52 8.78 1.14 1.46
C SER A 52 8.34 1.34 2.91
N LYS A 53 8.34 2.59 3.41
CA LYS A 53 7.85 2.92 4.76
C LYS A 53 6.35 2.72 4.91
N VAL A 54 5.57 3.07 3.89
CA VAL A 54 4.13 2.76 3.90
C VAL A 54 3.90 1.24 3.91
N ILE A 55 4.64 0.49 3.09
CA ILE A 55 4.55 -0.98 3.04
C ILE A 55 4.88 -1.60 4.41
N GLU A 56 5.97 -1.16 5.06
CA GLU A 56 6.33 -1.61 6.42
C GLU A 56 5.14 -1.41 7.37
N SER A 57 4.53 -0.23 7.40
CA SER A 57 3.36 0.04 8.25
C SER A 57 2.13 -0.80 7.89
N LEU A 58 1.86 -1.02 6.60
CA LEU A 58 0.73 -1.85 6.17
C LEU A 58 0.91 -3.33 6.59
N VAL A 59 2.15 -3.83 6.59
CA VAL A 59 2.49 -5.17 7.09
C VAL A 59 2.32 -5.25 8.61
N GLU A 60 2.81 -4.26 9.36
CA GLU A 60 2.63 -4.18 10.81
C GLU A 60 1.15 -4.12 11.22
N MET A 61 0.31 -3.50 10.39
CA MET A 61 -1.15 -3.44 10.59
C MET A 61 -1.89 -4.68 10.08
N GLU A 62 -1.18 -5.70 9.58
CA GLU A 62 -1.74 -6.91 8.97
C GLU A 62 -2.69 -6.65 7.78
N LEU A 63 -2.56 -5.48 7.14
CA LEU A 63 -3.36 -5.07 5.98
C LEU A 63 -2.84 -5.67 4.69
N ILE A 64 -1.53 -5.91 4.62
CA ILE A 64 -0.91 -6.64 3.51
C ILE A 64 0.07 -7.69 4.04
N SER A 65 0.30 -8.73 3.26
CA SER A 65 1.35 -9.72 3.48
C SER A 65 2.03 -10.06 2.16
N GLN A 66 3.24 -10.61 2.22
CA GLN A 66 3.96 -10.98 0.99
C GLN A 66 3.17 -12.08 0.25
N ALA A 67 2.91 -11.88 -1.05
CA ALA A 67 2.28 -12.91 -1.86
C ALA A 67 3.27 -14.08 -2.08
N PRO A 68 2.79 -15.34 -2.16
CA PRO A 68 3.64 -16.51 -2.36
C PRO A 68 4.33 -16.57 -3.73
N GLU A 69 4.00 -15.67 -4.66
CA GLU A 69 4.52 -15.67 -6.02
C GLU A 69 5.62 -14.62 -6.18
N ASP A 70 6.83 -15.10 -6.47
CA ASP A 70 8.02 -14.30 -6.67
C ASP A 70 8.01 -13.69 -8.08
N THR A 71 7.38 -12.52 -8.24
CA THR A 71 7.56 -11.78 -9.49
C THR A 71 8.85 -10.97 -9.39
N THR A 72 9.91 -11.52 -9.97
CA THR A 72 11.32 -11.03 -10.02
C THR A 72 11.53 -9.55 -10.39
N ARG A 73 10.47 -8.78 -10.71
CA ARG A 73 10.55 -7.35 -11.07
C ARG A 73 9.71 -6.43 -10.19
N ASN A 74 8.72 -6.92 -9.42
CA ASN A 74 7.90 -6.12 -8.52
C ASN A 74 7.43 -6.99 -7.36
N THR A 75 7.70 -6.61 -6.11
CA THR A 75 7.13 -7.34 -4.97
C THR A 75 5.61 -7.27 -5.02
N LEU A 76 4.98 -8.44 -5.03
CA LEU A 76 3.53 -8.60 -5.00
C LEU A 76 3.09 -8.81 -3.54
N TRP A 77 2.04 -8.09 -3.15
CA TRP A 77 1.50 -8.07 -1.80
C TRP A 77 0.07 -8.57 -1.84
N ARG A 78 -0.28 -9.53 -1.00
CA ARG A 78 -1.66 -9.95 -0.76
C ARG A 78 -2.32 -8.94 0.18
N VAL A 79 -3.46 -8.40 -0.22
CA VAL A 79 -4.28 -7.47 0.57
C VAL A 79 -5.25 -8.26 1.44
N ASN A 80 -5.27 -7.97 2.73
CA ASN A 80 -6.19 -8.54 3.70
C ASN A 80 -7.51 -7.75 3.71
N LEU A 81 -8.44 -8.12 2.82
CA LEU A 81 -9.72 -7.42 2.67
C LEU A 81 -10.56 -7.42 3.95
N ARG A 82 -10.43 -8.46 4.79
CA ARG A 82 -11.13 -8.52 6.08
C ARG A 82 -10.64 -7.41 7.01
N GLN A 83 -9.32 -7.28 7.15
CA GLN A 83 -8.72 -6.25 7.99
C GLN A 83 -8.97 -4.84 7.44
N LEU A 84 -8.91 -4.68 6.11
CA LEU A 84 -9.14 -3.41 5.45
C LEU A 84 -10.56 -2.85 5.70
N LYS A 85 -11.57 -3.74 5.73
CA LYS A 85 -12.96 -3.42 6.07
C LYS A 85 -13.16 -3.10 7.56
N GLN A 86 -12.42 -3.75 8.46
CA GLN A 86 -12.55 -3.48 9.90
C GLN A 86 -12.18 -2.04 10.28
N LEU A 87 -11.30 -1.42 9.50
CA LEU A 87 -10.90 -0.03 9.67
C LEU A 87 -11.99 0.99 9.22
N GLU A 88 -13.16 0.55 8.76
CA GLU A 88 -14.30 1.43 8.42
C GLU A 88 -15.12 1.86 9.66
N ASN A 89 -14.90 1.21 10.81
CA ASN A 89 -15.63 1.42 12.06
C ASN A 89 -14.84 2.23 13.09
#